data_AF-A0A2S9F577-F1
#
_entry.id   AF-A0A2S9F577-F1
#
_cell.length_a   1.000
_cell.length_b   1.000
_cell.length_c   1.000
_cell.angle_alpha   90.00
_cell.angle_beta   90.00
_cell.angle_gamma   90.00
#
_symmetry.space_group_name_H-M   'P 1'
#
loop_
_entity.id
_entity.type
_entity.pdbx_description
1 polymer ?
#
loop_
_entity_poly.entity_id
_entity_poly.type
_entity_poly.pdbx_seq_one_letter_code
_entity_poly.pdbx_strand_id
1 'polypeptide(L)'
;GPTAVYAGFVLVVMGALRVAGIDGSVLELGGWAVAMHLWFLAVYLMVVALTPIAVAAHRRWGLAVPAALAGCLVVVDAVGIATGHQGIRMTNYFFCWAAIYQLGIAWHSGVLRRRLLLAMALVAAAVLPLLVTWGPYPIPMIGVPGDRVENSAPPSVALLALATVQIGVLFTVVPVLNRVLARGVWPKVIGIANNNVMALYLWHMLPVIVVTVIAYPAGLLPQPPLGSGAWWLARLEWEVVLAVVTAALLCLLFWQRRLFAASMPTVAAGVPAAAAEALLYAGTAACALALSLLSANGFAPHGEFPIAAAGLFVAGALLVAVRPAQPVRPKTPPTRRSRTRR
;
A
#
# COMPACT_ATOMS: atom_id res chain seq x y z
N GLY A 1 14.71 8.15 -6.35
CA GLY A 1 13.35 7.58 -6.24
C GLY A 1 12.72 8.10 -4.96
N PRO A 2 11.44 8.53 -4.97
CA PRO A 2 10.81 9.20 -3.82
C PRO A 2 10.90 8.44 -2.50
N THR A 3 10.72 7.11 -2.51
CA THR A 3 10.83 6.26 -1.31
C THR A 3 12.21 6.31 -0.69
N ALA A 4 13.28 6.29 -1.51
CA ALA A 4 14.65 6.37 -1.01
C ALA A 4 14.94 7.73 -0.36
N VAL A 5 14.39 8.81 -0.94
CA VAL A 5 14.51 10.16 -0.38
C VAL A 5 13.79 10.26 0.95
N TYR A 6 12.57 9.71 1.05
CA TYR A 6 11.83 9.64 2.31
C TYR A 6 12.60 8.86 3.38
N ALA A 7 13.01 7.63 3.07
CA ALA A 7 13.76 6.78 4.00
C ALA A 7 15.07 7.43 4.45
N GLY A 8 15.82 8.03 3.51
CA GLY A 8 17.06 8.75 3.80
C GLY A 8 16.81 9.97 4.69
N PHE A 9 15.77 10.77 4.42
CA PHE A 9 15.38 11.90 5.25
C PHE A 9 15.06 11.46 6.69
N VAL A 10 14.24 10.43 6.86
CA VAL A 10 13.89 9.92 8.19
C VAL A 10 15.12 9.39 8.92
N LEU A 11 16.00 8.64 8.26
CA LEU A 11 17.25 8.15 8.86
C LEU A 11 18.14 9.32 9.34
N VAL A 12 18.25 10.39 8.56
CA VAL A 12 18.99 11.60 8.96
C VAL A 12 18.36 12.25 10.20
N VAL A 13 17.03 12.38 10.23
CA VAL A 13 16.31 12.91 11.40
C VAL A 13 16.53 12.04 12.63
N MET A 14 16.40 10.72 12.52
CA MET A 14 16.64 9.79 13.64
C MET A 14 18.09 9.88 14.15
N GLY A 15 19.06 10.03 13.24
CA GLY A 15 20.46 10.27 13.60
C GLY A 15 20.68 11.55 14.36
N ALA A 16 20.08 12.65 13.89
CA ALA A 16 20.18 13.94 14.56
C ALA A 16 19.56 13.91 15.96
N LEU A 17 18.39 13.28 16.12
CA LEU A 17 17.74 13.11 17.42
C LEU A 17 18.56 12.24 18.38
N ARG A 18 19.18 11.17 17.88
CA ARG A 18 20.10 10.34 18.66
C ARG A 18 21.33 11.12 19.13
N VAL A 19 21.94 11.93 18.26
CA VAL A 19 23.07 12.80 18.62
C VAL A 19 22.67 13.89 19.63
N ALA A 20 21.43 14.39 19.53
CA ALA A 20 20.86 15.33 20.49
C ALA A 20 20.54 14.70 21.87
N GLY A 21 20.76 13.40 22.05
CA GLY A 21 20.56 12.70 23.33
C GLY A 21 19.11 12.35 23.63
N ILE A 22 18.24 12.27 22.61
CA ILE A 22 16.87 11.79 22.79
C ILE A 22 16.89 10.30 23.17
N ASP A 23 16.06 9.94 24.14
CA ASP A 23 15.97 8.57 24.67
C ASP A 23 15.62 7.55 23.58
N GLY A 24 16.23 6.36 23.67
CA GLY A 24 16.08 5.29 22.70
C GLY A 24 14.64 4.82 22.52
N SER A 25 13.84 4.79 23.59
CA SER A 25 12.43 4.38 23.51
C SER A 25 11.57 5.40 22.75
N VAL A 26 11.91 6.69 22.85
CA VAL A 26 11.24 7.77 22.10
C VAL A 26 11.62 7.68 20.61
N LEU A 27 12.89 7.40 20.31
CA LEU A 27 13.34 7.15 18.94
C LEU A 27 12.65 5.94 18.34
N GLU A 28 12.54 4.85 19.08
CA GLU A 28 11.88 3.61 18.64
C GLU A 28 10.41 3.86 18.32
N LEU A 29 9.67 4.51 19.23
CA LEU A 29 8.27 4.85 19.01
C LEU A 29 8.07 5.80 17.82
N GLY A 30 8.85 6.88 17.76
CA GLY A 30 8.77 7.86 16.67
C GLY A 30 9.17 7.26 15.32
N GLY A 31 10.23 6.44 15.32
CA GLY A 31 10.74 5.71 14.15
C GLY A 31 9.77 4.67 13.63
N TRP A 32 9.02 4.00 14.52
CA TRP A 32 7.94 3.09 14.13
C TRP A 32 6.72 3.85 13.59
N ALA A 33 6.31 4.94 14.23
CA ALA A 33 5.16 5.74 13.80
C ALA A 33 5.33 6.29 12.37
N VAL A 34 6.53 6.77 12.02
CA VAL A 34 6.85 7.20 10.64
C VAL A 34 7.11 6.02 9.68
N ALA A 35 7.22 4.78 10.13
CA ALA A 35 7.47 3.65 9.23
C ALA A 35 6.23 2.80 8.96
N MET A 36 5.25 2.82 9.87
CA MET A 36 4.11 1.91 9.84
C MET A 36 3.38 1.90 8.50
N HIS A 37 3.20 3.05 7.84
CA HIS A 37 2.47 3.07 6.57
C HIS A 37 3.21 2.35 5.42
N LEU A 38 4.51 2.09 5.54
CA LEU A 38 5.35 1.52 4.48
C LEU A 38 5.02 0.06 4.14
N TRP A 39 4.32 -0.70 5.00
CA TRP A 39 3.88 -2.07 4.66
C TRP A 39 3.06 -2.09 3.37
N PHE A 40 2.23 -1.06 3.14
CA PHE A 40 1.42 -0.96 1.94
C PHE A 40 2.30 -0.86 0.69
N LEU A 41 3.44 -0.16 0.76
CA LEU A 41 4.37 -0.06 -0.37
C LEU A 41 5.05 -1.40 -0.67
N ALA A 42 5.38 -2.18 0.36
CA ALA A 42 5.89 -3.54 0.17
C ALA A 42 4.88 -4.43 -0.56
N VAL A 43 3.62 -4.41 -0.12
CA VAL A 43 2.52 -5.12 -0.80
C VAL A 43 2.30 -4.59 -2.22
N TYR A 44 2.32 -3.28 -2.41
CA TYR A 44 2.17 -2.64 -3.72
C TYR A 44 3.24 -3.10 -4.70
N LEU A 45 4.52 -3.10 -4.28
CA LEU A 45 5.62 -3.60 -5.12
C LEU A 45 5.41 -5.08 -5.48
N MET A 46 4.98 -5.90 -4.53
CA MET A 46 4.69 -7.32 -4.75
C MET A 46 3.59 -7.52 -5.80
N VAL A 47 2.42 -6.90 -5.64
CA VAL A 47 1.29 -7.09 -6.58
C VAL A 47 1.58 -6.49 -7.96
N VAL A 48 2.30 -5.37 -8.02
CA VAL A 48 2.72 -4.76 -9.29
C VAL A 48 3.75 -5.64 -10.00
N ALA A 49 4.76 -6.17 -9.31
CA ALA A 49 5.73 -7.09 -9.90
C ALA A 49 5.06 -8.36 -10.43
N LEU A 50 4.01 -8.84 -9.75
CA LEU A 50 3.26 -10.03 -10.16
C LEU A 50 2.15 -9.75 -11.18
N THR A 51 1.99 -8.51 -11.64
CA THR A 51 0.92 -8.13 -12.58
C THR A 51 0.91 -8.96 -13.87
N PRO A 52 2.05 -9.27 -14.53
CA PRO A 52 2.04 -10.10 -15.74
C PRO A 52 1.42 -11.48 -15.48
N ILE A 53 1.76 -12.10 -14.35
CA ILE A 53 1.23 -13.39 -13.92
C ILE A 53 -0.26 -13.26 -13.56
N ALA A 54 -0.63 -12.22 -12.80
CA ALA A 54 -2.00 -11.98 -12.39
C ALA A 54 -2.93 -11.79 -13.60
N VAL A 55 -2.51 -11.01 -14.60
CA VAL A 55 -3.24 -10.79 -15.85
C VAL A 55 -3.30 -12.06 -16.70
N ALA A 56 -2.20 -12.81 -16.82
CA ALA A 56 -2.19 -14.08 -17.54
C ALA A 56 -3.15 -15.10 -16.90
N ALA A 57 -3.15 -15.19 -15.56
CA ALA A 57 -4.06 -16.04 -14.81
C ALA A 57 -5.51 -15.61 -15.01
N HIS A 58 -5.80 -14.31 -14.91
CA HIS A 58 -7.16 -13.79 -15.13
C HIS A 58 -7.66 -14.04 -16.54
N ARG A 59 -6.81 -13.90 -17.57
CA ARG A 59 -7.19 -14.23 -18.96
C ARG A 59 -7.54 -15.70 -19.14
N ARG A 60 -6.92 -16.61 -18.38
CA ARG A 60 -7.12 -18.05 -18.49
C ARG A 60 -8.30 -18.55 -17.63
N TRP A 61 -8.49 -18.00 -16.44
CA TRP A 61 -9.43 -18.54 -15.44
C TRP A 61 -10.47 -17.53 -14.94
N GLY A 62 -10.38 -16.25 -15.32
CA GLY A 62 -11.33 -15.20 -14.94
C GLY A 62 -11.52 -15.09 -13.41
N LEU A 63 -12.79 -15.06 -12.98
CA LEU A 63 -13.17 -14.92 -11.57
C LEU A 63 -12.78 -16.11 -10.68
N ALA A 64 -12.36 -17.25 -11.25
CA ALA A 64 -11.85 -18.35 -10.44
C ALA A 64 -10.53 -17.99 -9.73
N VAL A 65 -9.76 -17.03 -10.25
CA VAL A 65 -8.50 -16.59 -9.61
C VAL A 65 -8.74 -15.86 -8.30
N PRO A 66 -9.51 -14.75 -8.24
CA PRO A 66 -9.81 -14.10 -6.96
C PRO A 66 -10.58 -15.02 -6.01
N ALA A 67 -11.44 -15.93 -6.51
CA ALA A 67 -12.13 -16.90 -5.67
C ALA A 67 -11.16 -17.92 -5.02
N ALA A 68 -10.19 -18.44 -5.78
CA ALA A 68 -9.18 -19.34 -5.25
C ALA A 68 -8.28 -18.65 -4.22
N LEU A 69 -7.86 -17.40 -4.47
CA LEU A 69 -7.08 -16.59 -3.51
C LEU A 69 -7.88 -16.33 -2.23
N ALA A 70 -9.17 -16.02 -2.33
CA ALA A 70 -10.06 -15.88 -1.18
C ALA A 70 -10.21 -17.21 -0.41
N GLY A 71 -10.32 -18.34 -1.11
CA GLY A 71 -10.34 -19.67 -0.50
C GLY A 71 -9.06 -19.99 0.28
N CYS A 72 -7.89 -19.72 -0.32
CA CYS A 72 -6.60 -19.86 0.37
C CYS A 72 -6.52 -18.98 1.63
N LEU A 73 -7.00 -17.73 1.54
CA LEU A 73 -7.06 -16.84 2.70
C LEU A 73 -7.90 -17.42 3.83
N VAL A 74 -9.10 -17.94 3.52
CA VAL A 74 -9.99 -18.57 4.51
C VAL A 74 -9.30 -19.76 5.18
N VAL A 75 -8.62 -20.60 4.41
CA VAL A 75 -7.88 -21.76 4.95
C VAL A 75 -6.75 -21.30 5.87
N VAL A 76 -5.96 -20.31 5.45
CA VAL A 76 -4.85 -19.76 6.23
C VAL A 76 -5.35 -19.14 7.55
N ASP A 77 -6.44 -18.36 7.50
CA ASP A 77 -7.01 -17.79 8.73
C ASP A 77 -7.56 -18.89 9.64
N ALA A 78 -8.31 -19.86 9.11
CA ALA A 78 -8.85 -20.97 9.90
C ALA A 78 -7.74 -21.76 10.61
N VAL A 79 -6.70 -22.16 9.87
CA VAL A 79 -5.56 -22.92 10.43
C VAL A 79 -4.76 -22.05 11.40
N GLY A 80 -4.47 -20.81 11.04
CA GLY A 80 -3.67 -19.89 11.86
C GLY A 80 -4.37 -19.52 13.18
N ILE A 81 -5.69 -19.32 13.16
CA ILE A 81 -6.49 -19.03 14.35
C ILE A 81 -6.63 -20.27 15.23
N ALA A 82 -6.94 -21.44 14.63
CA ALA A 82 -7.13 -22.68 15.37
C ALA A 82 -5.85 -23.17 16.05
N THR A 83 -4.70 -23.03 15.37
CA THR A 83 -3.40 -23.48 15.90
C THR A 83 -2.65 -22.41 16.70
N GLY A 84 -3.09 -21.14 16.65
CA GLY A 84 -2.40 -20.02 17.29
C GLY A 84 -1.09 -19.58 16.59
N HIS A 85 -0.72 -20.17 15.45
CA HIS A 85 0.52 -19.83 14.75
C HIS A 85 0.36 -18.58 13.88
N GLN A 86 0.74 -17.42 14.44
CA GLN A 86 0.71 -16.14 13.73
C GLN A 86 1.53 -16.15 12.42
N GLY A 87 2.64 -16.89 12.37
CA GLY A 87 3.47 -17.03 11.17
C GLY A 87 2.71 -17.60 9.96
N ILE A 88 1.73 -18.49 10.17
CA ILE A 88 0.86 -19.00 9.10
C ILE A 88 0.00 -17.86 8.55
N ARG A 89 -0.63 -17.09 9.45
CA ARG A 89 -1.49 -15.96 9.06
C ARG A 89 -0.73 -14.87 8.30
N MET A 90 0.58 -14.73 8.49
CA MET A 90 1.38 -13.76 7.72
C MET A 90 1.30 -13.98 6.20
N THR A 91 1.03 -15.21 5.75
CA THR A 91 0.80 -15.49 4.33
C THR A 91 -0.47 -14.81 3.76
N ASN A 92 -1.41 -14.37 4.60
CA ASN A 92 -2.58 -13.60 4.16
C ASN A 92 -2.25 -12.21 3.63
N TYR A 93 -1.08 -11.64 3.95
CA TYR A 93 -0.60 -10.47 3.23
C TYR A 93 -0.51 -10.73 1.72
N PHE A 94 -0.15 -11.94 1.31
CA PHE A 94 -0.18 -12.29 -0.10
C PHE A 94 -1.61 -12.54 -0.58
N PHE A 95 -2.32 -13.49 0.03
CA PHE A 95 -3.62 -13.94 -0.50
C PHE A 95 -4.69 -12.85 -0.52
N CYS A 96 -4.79 -12.05 0.54
CA CYS A 96 -5.82 -11.00 0.64
C CYS A 96 -5.61 -9.91 -0.39
N TRP A 97 -4.40 -9.34 -0.41
CA TRP A 97 -4.08 -8.25 -1.31
C TRP A 97 -4.03 -8.71 -2.77
N ALA A 98 -3.59 -9.94 -3.05
CA ALA A 98 -3.69 -10.52 -4.38
C ALA A 98 -5.15 -10.72 -4.83
N ALA A 99 -6.05 -11.16 -3.93
CA ALA A 99 -7.48 -11.29 -4.24
C ALA A 99 -8.10 -9.93 -4.56
N ILE A 100 -7.85 -8.91 -3.72
CA ILE A 100 -8.29 -7.53 -3.93
C ILE A 100 -7.75 -6.97 -5.26
N TYR A 101 -6.46 -7.20 -5.56
CA TYR A 101 -5.83 -6.77 -6.80
C TYR A 101 -6.48 -7.44 -8.03
N GLN A 102 -6.77 -8.74 -7.94
CA GLN A 102 -7.47 -9.47 -9.00
C GLN A 102 -8.91 -9.01 -9.23
N LEU A 103 -9.62 -8.56 -8.19
CA LEU A 103 -10.94 -7.93 -8.36
C LEU A 103 -10.82 -6.63 -9.17
N GLY A 104 -9.76 -5.85 -8.98
CA GLY A 104 -9.43 -4.70 -9.81
C GLY A 104 -9.19 -5.07 -11.27
N ILE A 105 -8.42 -6.14 -11.54
CA ILE A 105 -8.20 -6.67 -12.90
C ILE A 105 -9.52 -7.14 -13.52
N ALA A 106 -10.36 -7.85 -12.76
CA ALA A 106 -11.65 -8.36 -13.23
C ALA A 106 -12.67 -7.25 -13.54
N TRP A 107 -12.63 -6.15 -12.80
CA TRP A 107 -13.38 -4.95 -13.11
C TRP A 107 -12.86 -4.28 -14.39
N HIS A 108 -11.54 -4.08 -14.50
CA HIS A 108 -10.93 -3.46 -15.67
C HIS A 108 -11.16 -4.26 -16.96
N SER A 109 -11.20 -5.61 -16.87
CA SER A 109 -11.50 -6.48 -18.01
C SER A 109 -13.00 -6.52 -18.37
N GLY A 110 -13.87 -5.80 -17.66
CA GLY A 110 -15.31 -5.74 -17.92
C GLY A 110 -16.12 -6.96 -17.46
N VAL A 111 -15.53 -7.87 -16.69
CA VAL A 111 -16.21 -9.08 -16.18
C VAL A 111 -17.13 -8.74 -15.00
N LEU A 112 -16.67 -7.85 -14.11
CA LEU A 112 -17.48 -7.36 -12.98
C LEU A 112 -18.47 -6.29 -13.44
N ARG A 113 -19.60 -6.73 -13.98
CA ARG A 113 -20.73 -5.85 -14.35
C ARG A 113 -21.41 -5.29 -13.10
N ARG A 114 -22.13 -4.16 -13.25
CA ARG A 114 -22.86 -3.48 -12.18
C ARG A 114 -23.72 -4.42 -11.29
N ARG A 115 -24.46 -5.35 -11.90
CA ARG A 115 -25.28 -6.31 -11.14
C ARG A 115 -24.45 -7.22 -10.23
N LEU A 116 -23.31 -7.70 -10.72
CA LEU A 116 -22.40 -8.56 -9.97
C LEU A 116 -21.68 -7.77 -8.87
N LEU A 117 -21.24 -6.54 -9.15
CA LEU A 117 -20.66 -5.65 -8.13
C LEU A 117 -21.63 -5.40 -6.97
N LEU A 118 -22.89 -5.11 -7.29
CA LEU A 118 -23.94 -4.92 -6.28
C LEU A 118 -24.23 -6.21 -5.51
N ALA A 119 -24.34 -7.36 -6.19
CA ALA A 119 -24.55 -8.64 -5.54
C ALA A 119 -23.40 -8.98 -4.58
N MET A 120 -22.15 -8.80 -5.02
CA MET A 120 -20.96 -8.99 -4.19
C MET A 120 -20.97 -8.07 -2.97
N ALA A 121 -21.28 -6.78 -3.16
CA ALA A 121 -21.37 -5.83 -2.06
C ALA A 121 -22.46 -6.22 -1.05
N LEU A 122 -23.65 -6.60 -1.52
CA LEU A 122 -24.77 -7.00 -0.65
C LEU A 122 -24.46 -8.28 0.13
N VAL A 123 -23.90 -9.29 -0.53
CA VAL A 123 -23.49 -10.54 0.13
C VAL A 123 -22.39 -10.27 1.15
N ALA A 124 -21.36 -9.51 0.79
CA ALA A 124 -20.29 -9.18 1.71
C ALA A 124 -20.77 -8.30 2.89
N ALA A 125 -21.72 -7.38 2.66
CA ALA A 125 -22.33 -6.56 3.70
C ALA A 125 -23.20 -7.39 4.65
N ALA A 126 -23.82 -8.47 4.17
CA ALA A 126 -24.54 -9.42 5.02
C ALA A 126 -23.59 -10.34 5.80
N VAL A 127 -22.48 -10.78 5.18
CA VAL A 127 -21.51 -11.71 5.78
C VAL A 127 -20.62 -11.03 6.83
N LEU A 128 -20.18 -9.80 6.59
CA LEU A 128 -19.25 -9.09 7.48
C LEU A 128 -19.75 -9.00 8.94
N PRO A 129 -21.00 -8.60 9.23
CA PRO A 129 -21.54 -8.65 10.58
C PRO A 129 -21.44 -10.04 11.21
N LEU A 130 -21.77 -11.11 10.47
CA LEU A 130 -21.68 -12.49 10.96
C LEU A 130 -20.26 -12.86 11.38
N LEU A 131 -19.28 -12.45 10.58
CA LEU A 131 -17.86 -12.71 10.84
C LEU A 131 -17.35 -12.03 12.10
N VAL A 132 -17.86 -10.82 12.42
CA VAL A 132 -17.38 -10.03 13.56
C VAL A 132 -18.20 -10.21 14.84
N THR A 133 -19.43 -10.73 14.75
CA THR A 133 -20.27 -11.01 15.92
C THR A 133 -20.23 -12.47 16.36
N TRP A 134 -20.26 -13.40 15.41
CA TRP A 134 -20.29 -14.84 15.66
C TRP A 134 -19.02 -15.56 15.19
N GLY A 135 -18.24 -14.92 14.31
CA GLY A 135 -16.96 -15.43 13.88
C GLY A 135 -15.82 -15.08 14.84
N PRO A 136 -14.60 -15.57 14.54
CA PRO A 136 -13.42 -15.37 15.40
C PRO A 136 -12.77 -13.98 15.25
N TYR A 137 -13.37 -13.08 14.47
CA TYR A 137 -12.78 -11.78 14.14
C TYR A 137 -13.37 -10.70 15.04
N PRO A 138 -12.57 -9.75 15.54
CA PRO A 138 -13.11 -8.66 16.32
C PRO A 138 -13.75 -7.60 15.41
N ILE A 139 -14.56 -6.72 16.00
CA ILE A 139 -15.22 -5.62 15.30
C ILE A 139 -14.21 -4.60 14.74
N PRO A 140 -13.15 -4.19 15.47
CA PRO A 140 -12.13 -3.30 14.94
C PRO A 140 -11.43 -3.90 13.72
N MET A 141 -11.41 -3.16 12.61
CA MET A 141 -10.70 -3.55 11.39
C MET A 141 -9.20 -3.20 11.43
N ILE A 142 -8.79 -2.51 12.50
CA ILE A 142 -7.41 -2.16 12.83
C ILE A 142 -7.00 -2.91 14.10
N GLY A 143 -5.70 -3.07 14.31
CA GLY A 143 -5.18 -3.60 15.57
C GLY A 143 -5.56 -2.71 16.75
N VAL A 144 -6.17 -3.32 17.77
CA VAL A 144 -6.43 -2.70 19.07
C VAL A 144 -5.71 -3.52 20.13
N PRO A 145 -4.92 -2.87 21.03
CA PRO A 145 -4.28 -3.58 22.12
C PRO A 145 -5.30 -4.38 22.94
N GLY A 146 -5.04 -5.67 23.12
CA GLY A 146 -5.90 -6.59 23.90
C GLY A 146 -6.73 -7.57 23.05
N ASP A 147 -6.90 -7.33 21.76
CA ASP A 147 -7.59 -8.28 20.87
C ASP A 147 -6.66 -9.44 20.47
N ARG A 148 -7.18 -10.67 20.54
CA ARG A 148 -6.44 -11.89 20.18
C ARG A 148 -6.11 -11.98 18.68
N VAL A 149 -6.97 -11.41 17.83
CA VAL A 149 -6.87 -11.49 16.36
C VAL A 149 -6.92 -10.09 15.79
N GLU A 150 -5.89 -9.66 15.08
CA GLU A 150 -5.94 -8.42 14.29
C GLU A 150 -6.46 -8.68 12.87
N ASN A 151 -7.29 -7.77 12.36
CA ASN A 151 -7.88 -7.83 11.01
C ASN A 151 -7.01 -7.18 9.92
N SER A 152 -6.12 -6.24 10.26
CA SER A 152 -5.26 -5.49 9.33
C SER A 152 -3.85 -6.07 9.15
N ALA A 153 -3.27 -6.63 10.21
CA ALA A 153 -1.89 -7.10 10.23
C ALA A 153 -1.77 -8.48 10.91
N PRO A 154 -2.00 -9.59 10.18
CA PRO A 154 -2.23 -9.69 8.74
C PRO A 154 -3.71 -9.56 8.34
N PRO A 155 -4.01 -9.23 7.06
CA PRO A 155 -5.38 -9.08 6.55
C PRO A 155 -6.24 -10.33 6.76
N SER A 156 -7.44 -10.17 7.31
CA SER A 156 -8.35 -11.28 7.61
C SER A 156 -9.45 -11.51 6.56
N VAL A 157 -10.24 -12.59 6.73
CA VAL A 157 -11.48 -12.81 5.96
C VAL A 157 -12.46 -11.64 6.17
N ALA A 158 -12.54 -11.09 7.38
CA ALA A 158 -13.39 -9.93 7.66
C ALA A 158 -12.93 -8.70 6.88
N LEU A 159 -11.61 -8.47 6.77
CA LEU A 159 -11.08 -7.38 5.95
C LEU A 159 -11.40 -7.59 4.47
N LEU A 160 -11.28 -8.82 3.94
CA LEU A 160 -11.65 -9.11 2.55
C LEU A 160 -13.15 -8.86 2.30
N ALA A 161 -14.02 -9.21 3.25
CA ALA A 161 -15.45 -8.92 3.15
C ALA A 161 -15.70 -7.40 3.12
N LEU A 162 -15.07 -6.63 4.02
CA LEU A 162 -15.15 -5.17 4.01
C LEU A 162 -14.66 -4.57 2.68
N ALA A 163 -13.50 -5.02 2.19
CA ALA A 163 -12.95 -4.58 0.91
C ALA A 163 -13.90 -4.91 -0.24
N THR A 164 -14.57 -6.06 -0.21
CA THR A 164 -15.56 -6.46 -1.22
C THR A 164 -16.78 -5.55 -1.23
N VAL A 165 -17.28 -5.12 -0.06
CA VAL A 165 -18.33 -4.09 0.05
C VAL A 165 -17.87 -2.80 -0.59
N GLN A 166 -16.69 -2.30 -0.18
CA GLN A 166 -16.15 -1.03 -0.67
C GLN A 166 -15.92 -1.04 -2.19
N ILE A 167 -15.34 -2.12 -2.72
CA ILE A 167 -15.10 -2.31 -4.16
C ILE A 167 -16.44 -2.34 -4.92
N GLY A 168 -17.40 -3.15 -4.47
CA GLY A 168 -18.68 -3.28 -5.15
C GLY A 168 -19.48 -1.97 -5.18
N VAL A 169 -19.47 -1.21 -4.09
CA VAL A 169 -20.08 0.13 -4.03
C VAL A 169 -19.31 1.10 -4.91
N LEU A 170 -18.00 1.25 -4.71
CA LEU A 170 -17.18 2.25 -5.42
C LEU A 170 -17.23 2.04 -6.92
N PHE A 171 -16.96 0.81 -7.40
CA PHE A 171 -16.92 0.50 -8.83
C PHE A 171 -18.30 0.59 -9.50
N THR A 172 -19.39 0.47 -8.75
CA THR A 172 -20.74 0.74 -9.26
C THR A 172 -20.93 2.22 -9.57
N VAL A 173 -20.33 3.12 -8.79
CA VAL A 173 -20.48 4.58 -8.93
C VAL A 173 -19.42 5.18 -9.87
N VAL A 174 -18.30 4.50 -10.12
CA VAL A 174 -17.21 4.97 -11.01
C VAL A 174 -17.71 5.52 -12.37
N PRO A 175 -18.63 4.87 -13.12
CA PRO A 175 -19.10 5.42 -14.40
C PRO A 175 -19.83 6.77 -14.26
N VAL A 176 -20.46 7.03 -13.11
CA VAL A 176 -21.07 8.32 -12.80
C VAL A 176 -19.99 9.34 -12.47
N LEU A 177 -19.05 8.98 -11.60
CA LEU A 177 -17.94 9.87 -11.21
C LEU A 177 -17.10 10.27 -12.42
N ASN A 178 -16.76 9.34 -13.30
CA ASN A 178 -16.00 9.65 -14.51
C ASN A 178 -16.71 10.65 -15.42
N ARG A 179 -18.04 10.61 -15.53
CA ARG A 179 -18.80 11.60 -16.32
C ARG A 179 -18.73 13.00 -15.74
N VAL A 180 -18.74 13.11 -14.40
CA VAL A 180 -18.66 14.39 -13.69
C VAL A 180 -17.23 14.94 -13.71
N LEU A 181 -16.26 14.09 -13.36
CA LEU A 181 -14.85 14.45 -13.18
C LEU A 181 -14.09 14.62 -14.50
N ALA A 182 -14.66 14.20 -15.63
CA ALA A 182 -14.09 14.47 -16.95
C ALA A 182 -14.32 15.91 -17.44
N ARG A 183 -15.00 16.77 -16.67
CA ARG A 183 -15.41 18.13 -17.08
C ARG A 183 -14.76 19.21 -16.24
N GLY A 184 -14.63 20.41 -16.81
CA GLY A 184 -14.18 21.61 -16.09
C GLY A 184 -12.75 21.51 -15.55
N VAL A 185 -12.54 21.91 -14.31
CA VAL A 185 -11.21 21.96 -13.67
C VAL A 185 -10.72 20.60 -13.15
N TRP A 186 -11.62 19.61 -13.02
CA TRP A 186 -11.33 18.33 -12.38
C TRP A 186 -10.20 17.53 -13.03
N PRO A 187 -10.08 17.42 -14.38
CA PRO A 187 -8.97 16.70 -14.98
C PRO A 187 -7.60 17.27 -14.60
N LYS A 188 -7.50 18.60 -14.48
CA LYS A 188 -6.27 19.29 -14.05
C LYS A 188 -5.97 18.98 -12.58
N VAL A 189 -6.96 19.09 -11.70
CA VAL A 189 -6.81 18.80 -10.26
C VAL A 189 -6.39 17.34 -10.05
N ILE A 190 -7.05 16.39 -10.72
CA ILE A 190 -6.75 14.96 -10.65
C ILE A 190 -5.35 14.67 -11.21
N GLY A 191 -4.96 15.33 -12.31
CA GLY A 191 -3.60 15.20 -12.87
C GLY A 191 -2.52 15.64 -11.87
N ILE A 192 -2.73 16.77 -11.17
CA ILE A 192 -1.84 17.23 -10.12
C ILE A 192 -1.79 16.23 -8.96
N ALA A 193 -2.95 15.75 -8.49
CA ALA A 193 -3.03 14.77 -7.41
C ALA A 193 -2.31 13.46 -7.77
N ASN A 194 -2.57 12.91 -8.96
CA ASN A 194 -1.95 11.68 -9.44
C ASN A 194 -0.42 11.80 -9.56
N ASN A 195 0.08 12.93 -10.03
CA ASN A 195 1.52 13.18 -10.13
C ASN A 195 2.21 13.26 -8.75
N ASN A 196 1.45 13.54 -7.69
CA ASN A 196 1.95 13.68 -6.33
C ASN A 196 1.48 12.57 -5.37
N VAL A 197 0.74 11.56 -5.86
CA VAL A 197 0.13 10.54 -4.99
C VAL A 197 1.17 9.77 -4.16
N MET A 198 2.33 9.49 -4.76
CA MET A 198 3.42 8.81 -4.06
C MET A 198 4.05 9.71 -2.98
N ALA A 199 4.15 11.01 -3.24
CA ALA A 199 4.64 11.96 -2.25
C ALA A 199 3.61 12.12 -1.11
N LEU A 200 2.32 12.28 -1.42
CA LEU A 200 1.28 12.29 -0.40
C LEU A 200 1.32 11.02 0.45
N TYR A 201 1.35 9.85 -0.17
CA TYR A 201 1.42 8.58 0.55
C TYR A 201 2.66 8.48 1.45
N LEU A 202 3.87 8.81 0.98
CA LEU A 202 5.07 8.70 1.82
C LEU A 202 5.08 9.70 2.98
N TRP A 203 4.54 10.91 2.78
CA TRP A 203 4.73 12.03 3.71
C TRP A 203 3.51 12.31 4.61
N HIS A 204 2.32 11.72 4.37
CA HIS A 204 1.09 12.04 5.13
C HIS A 204 1.14 11.71 6.64
N MET A 205 1.98 10.77 7.08
CA MET A 205 2.13 10.47 8.52
C MET A 205 2.94 11.53 9.26
N LEU A 206 3.76 12.33 8.58
CA LEU A 206 4.54 13.40 9.22
C LEU A 206 3.64 14.51 9.79
N PRO A 207 2.62 15.04 9.08
CA PRO A 207 1.62 15.93 9.65
C PRO A 207 0.99 15.38 10.92
N VAL A 208 0.59 14.10 10.93
CA VAL A 208 0.00 13.46 12.12
C VAL A 208 0.96 13.52 13.30
N ILE A 209 2.22 13.19 13.08
CA ILE A 209 3.25 13.16 14.15
C ILE A 209 3.59 14.56 14.63
N VAL A 210 3.83 15.51 13.71
CA VAL A 210 4.13 16.91 14.05
C VAL A 210 3.00 17.52 14.86
N VAL A 211 1.75 17.37 14.41
CA VAL A 211 0.60 17.91 15.13
C VAL A 211 0.45 17.22 16.48
N THR A 212 0.60 15.89 16.57
CA THR A 212 0.46 15.16 17.84
C THR A 212 1.52 15.59 18.87
N VAL A 213 2.79 15.69 18.46
CA VAL A 213 3.89 16.09 19.36
C VAL A 213 3.75 17.52 19.86
N ILE A 214 3.11 18.41 19.11
CA ILE A 214 2.87 19.79 19.52
C ILE A 214 1.59 19.90 20.36
N ALA A 215 0.49 19.34 19.87
CA ALA A 215 -0.85 19.58 20.42
C ALA A 215 -1.13 18.75 21.68
N TYR A 216 -0.56 17.54 21.80
CA TYR A 216 -0.81 16.67 22.96
C TYR A 216 -0.19 17.25 24.26
N PRO A 217 1.09 17.67 24.29
CA PRO A 217 1.67 18.30 25.48
C PRO A 217 1.04 19.65 25.81
N ALA A 218 0.53 20.37 24.79
CA ALA A 218 -0.19 21.62 24.97
C ALA A 218 -1.63 21.45 25.48
N GLY A 219 -2.12 20.21 25.63
CA GLY A 219 -3.50 19.93 26.06
C GLY A 219 -4.56 20.33 25.03
N LEU A 220 -4.18 20.49 23.76
CA LEU A 220 -5.05 20.97 22.67
C LEU A 220 -5.85 19.86 21.99
N LEU A 221 -5.73 18.61 22.44
CA LEU A 221 -6.42 17.44 21.89
C LEU A 221 -7.42 16.87 22.90
N PRO A 222 -8.59 17.52 23.07
CA PRO A 222 -9.62 17.03 23.99
C PRO A 222 -10.06 15.62 23.59
N GLN A 223 -10.39 14.79 24.59
CA GLN A 223 -10.91 13.44 24.42
C GLN A 223 -12.38 13.37 24.86
N PRO A 224 -13.30 14.01 24.12
CA PRO A 224 -14.73 14.00 24.44
C PRO A 224 -15.30 12.57 24.43
N PRO A 225 -16.41 12.31 25.15
CA PRO A 225 -17.03 11.00 25.19
C PRO A 225 -17.33 10.45 23.79
N LEU A 226 -16.98 9.18 23.56
CA LEU A 226 -17.16 8.52 22.27
C LEU A 226 -18.61 8.61 21.79
N GLY A 227 -18.81 8.97 20.53
CA GLY A 227 -20.13 9.10 19.92
C GLY A 227 -20.90 10.38 20.26
N SER A 228 -20.38 11.25 21.13
CA SER A 228 -20.99 12.56 21.41
C SER A 228 -20.84 13.55 20.23
N GLY A 229 -21.65 14.61 20.19
CA GLY A 229 -21.51 15.68 19.20
C GLY A 229 -20.14 16.37 19.25
N ALA A 230 -19.61 16.56 20.47
CA ALA A 230 -18.25 17.10 20.67
C ALA A 230 -17.18 16.17 20.10
N TRP A 231 -17.37 14.85 20.18
CA TRP A 231 -16.46 13.88 19.57
C TRP A 231 -16.43 13.97 18.05
N TRP A 232 -17.59 14.09 17.42
CA TRP A 232 -17.66 14.28 15.97
C TRP A 232 -17.04 15.62 15.53
N LEU A 233 -17.29 16.69 16.28
CA LEU A 233 -16.69 17.99 16.00
C LEU A 233 -15.16 17.94 16.12
N ALA A 234 -14.63 17.34 17.19
CA ALA A 234 -13.20 17.17 17.39
C ALA A 234 -12.55 16.36 16.25
N ARG A 235 -13.24 15.37 15.67
CA ARG A 235 -12.76 14.66 14.47
C ARG A 235 -12.70 15.56 13.25
N LEU A 236 -13.72 16.39 13.02
CA LEU A 236 -13.70 17.34 11.90
C LEU A 236 -12.57 18.37 12.05
N GLU A 237 -12.40 18.93 13.25
CA GLU A 237 -11.29 19.84 13.56
C GLU A 237 -9.94 19.18 13.31
N TRP A 238 -9.77 17.94 13.78
CA TRP A 238 -8.58 17.14 13.56
C TRP A 238 -8.28 16.95 12.06
N GLU A 239 -9.27 16.54 11.27
CA GLU A 239 -9.12 16.37 9.81
C GLU A 239 -8.77 17.69 9.11
N VAL A 240 -9.35 18.81 9.53
CA VAL A 240 -9.04 20.14 8.98
C VAL A 240 -7.59 20.54 9.28
N VAL A 241 -7.14 20.36 10.52
CA VAL A 241 -5.76 20.66 10.92
C VAL A 241 -4.78 19.80 10.12
N LEU A 242 -5.03 18.48 10.04
CA LEU A 242 -4.19 17.58 9.26
C LEU A 242 -4.19 17.94 7.76
N ALA A 243 -5.34 18.32 7.20
CA ALA A 243 -5.44 18.74 5.80
C ALA A 243 -4.60 20.00 5.52
N VAL A 244 -4.65 20.99 6.41
CA VAL A 244 -3.86 22.23 6.28
C VAL A 244 -2.36 21.95 6.38
N VAL A 245 -1.94 21.18 7.39
CA VAL A 245 -0.52 20.82 7.57
C VAL A 245 -0.01 19.96 6.41
N THR A 246 -0.83 19.01 5.94
CA THR A 246 -0.51 18.20 4.76
C THR A 246 -0.40 19.05 3.51
N ALA A 247 -1.31 20.01 3.30
CA ALA A 247 -1.25 20.91 2.15
C ALA A 247 0.03 21.77 2.19
N ALA A 248 0.40 22.30 3.36
CA ALA A 248 1.65 23.04 3.53
C ALA A 248 2.88 22.18 3.22
N LEU A 249 2.90 20.93 3.72
CA LEU A 249 3.97 19.97 3.43
C LEU A 249 4.04 19.63 1.93
N LEU A 250 2.91 19.40 1.27
CA LEU A 250 2.88 19.13 -0.17
C LEU A 250 3.36 20.33 -0.99
N CYS A 251 3.01 21.56 -0.59
CA CYS A 251 3.54 22.77 -1.21
C CYS A 251 5.07 22.85 -1.09
N LEU A 252 5.62 22.51 0.08
CA LEU A 252 7.06 22.46 0.31
C LEU A 252 7.74 21.38 -0.55
N LEU A 253 7.18 20.16 -0.58
CA LEU A 253 7.70 19.06 -1.40
C LEU A 253 7.61 19.36 -2.89
N PHE A 254 6.55 20.04 -3.32
CA PHE A 254 6.40 20.50 -4.70
C PHE A 254 7.44 21.55 -5.07
N TRP A 255 7.69 22.51 -4.17
CA TRP A 255 8.75 23.50 -4.33
C TRP A 255 10.14 22.83 -4.44
N GLN A 256 10.39 21.79 -3.65
CA GLN A 256 11.62 20.99 -3.68
C GLN A 256 11.55 19.73 -4.55
N ARG A 257 10.63 19.68 -5.53
CA ARG A 257 10.37 18.47 -6.34
C ARG A 257 11.60 17.90 -7.06
N ARG A 258 12.60 18.74 -7.33
CA ARG A 258 13.88 18.28 -7.93
C ARG A 258 14.59 17.23 -7.07
N LEU A 259 14.42 17.28 -5.75
CA LEU A 259 14.98 16.33 -4.81
C LEU A 259 13.97 15.22 -4.49
N PHE A 260 12.76 15.59 -4.07
CA PHE A 260 11.78 14.64 -3.53
C PHE A 260 11.01 13.83 -4.58
N ALA A 261 10.92 14.33 -5.82
CA ALA A 261 10.28 13.62 -6.93
C ALA A 261 11.29 13.05 -7.93
N ALA A 262 12.59 13.05 -7.61
CA ALA A 262 13.62 12.55 -8.50
C ALA A 262 13.44 11.05 -8.77
N SER A 263 13.38 10.69 -10.06
CA SER A 263 13.42 9.31 -10.51
C SER A 263 14.70 8.64 -10.05
N MET A 264 14.66 7.32 -9.86
CA MET A 264 15.88 6.57 -9.59
C MET A 264 16.78 6.61 -10.84
N PRO A 265 18.07 6.96 -10.71
CA PRO A 265 18.99 6.87 -11.84
C PRO A 265 19.13 5.40 -12.26
N THR A 266 19.21 5.16 -13.55
CA THR A 266 19.39 3.80 -14.10
C THR A 266 20.74 3.69 -14.78
N VAL A 267 21.42 2.56 -14.61
CA VAL A 267 22.75 2.31 -15.16
C VAL A 267 22.64 1.30 -16.29
N ALA A 268 23.11 1.69 -17.48
CA ALA A 268 23.24 0.76 -18.60
C ALA A 268 24.45 -0.16 -18.34
N ALA A 269 24.22 -1.47 -18.32
CA ALA A 269 25.23 -2.48 -18.11
C ALA A 269 25.23 -3.49 -19.27
N GLY A 270 26.39 -4.08 -19.57
CA GLY A 270 26.56 -5.12 -20.60
C GLY A 270 25.94 -6.48 -20.24
N VAL A 271 24.80 -6.49 -19.55
CA VAL A 271 24.12 -7.70 -19.09
C VAL A 271 23.05 -8.15 -20.10
N PRO A 272 22.83 -9.47 -20.26
CA PRO A 272 21.72 -9.99 -21.05
C PRO A 272 20.36 -9.52 -20.51
N ALA A 273 19.37 -9.37 -21.39
CA ALA A 273 18.03 -8.92 -21.01
C ALA A 273 17.36 -9.80 -19.95
N ALA A 274 17.51 -11.13 -20.04
CA ALA A 274 16.99 -12.06 -19.03
C ALA A 274 17.65 -11.88 -17.66
N ALA A 275 18.95 -11.55 -17.63
CA ALA A 275 19.64 -11.25 -16.39
C ALA A 275 19.16 -9.92 -15.79
N ALA A 276 18.98 -8.88 -16.61
CA ALA A 276 18.39 -7.62 -16.16
C ALA A 276 16.96 -7.77 -15.62
N GLU A 277 16.15 -8.64 -16.24
CA GLU A 277 14.81 -8.99 -15.75
C GLU A 277 14.89 -9.73 -14.40
N ALA A 278 15.79 -10.69 -14.24
CA ALA A 278 16.01 -11.37 -12.97
C ALA A 278 16.47 -10.39 -11.86
N LEU A 279 17.37 -9.45 -12.18
CA LEU A 279 17.82 -8.39 -11.27
C LEU A 279 16.67 -7.46 -10.87
N LEU A 280 15.79 -7.11 -11.81
CA LEU A 280 14.59 -6.31 -11.52
C LEU A 280 13.68 -7.01 -10.50
N TYR A 281 13.37 -8.30 -10.69
CA TYR A 281 12.53 -9.05 -9.76
C TYR A 281 13.21 -9.26 -8.40
N ALA A 282 14.48 -9.66 -8.39
CA ALA A 282 15.25 -9.84 -7.17
C ALA A 282 15.38 -8.52 -6.38
N GLY A 283 15.68 -7.42 -7.07
CA GLY A 283 15.78 -6.10 -6.48
C GLY A 283 14.44 -5.58 -5.95
N THR A 284 13.34 -5.83 -6.68
CA THR A 284 11.99 -5.49 -6.21
C THR A 284 11.61 -6.29 -4.97
N ALA A 285 11.93 -7.58 -4.92
CA ALA A 285 11.70 -8.43 -3.75
C ALA A 285 12.54 -7.97 -2.54
N ALA A 286 13.80 -7.60 -2.75
CA ALA A 286 14.66 -7.03 -1.71
C ALA A 286 14.12 -5.70 -1.17
N CYS A 287 13.68 -4.79 -2.04
CA CYS A 287 13.03 -3.54 -1.66
C CYS A 287 11.73 -3.79 -0.87
N ALA A 288 10.88 -4.71 -1.32
CA ALA A 288 9.64 -5.06 -0.63
C ALA A 288 9.93 -5.64 0.77
N LEU A 289 10.90 -6.56 0.89
CA LEU A 289 11.32 -7.11 2.17
C LEU A 289 11.89 -6.03 3.10
N ALA A 290 12.74 -5.14 2.60
CA ALA A 290 13.29 -4.04 3.39
C ALA A 290 12.20 -3.10 3.89
N LEU A 291 11.21 -2.75 3.05
CA LEU A 291 10.07 -1.92 3.44
C LEU A 291 9.18 -2.61 4.48
N SER A 292 8.97 -3.93 4.36
CA SER A 292 8.26 -4.71 5.39
C SER A 292 9.02 -4.70 6.71
N LEU A 293 10.35 -4.86 6.69
CA LEU A 293 11.18 -4.83 7.90
C LEU A 293 11.19 -3.45 8.55
N LEU A 294 11.28 -2.37 7.76
CA LEU A 294 11.16 -1.00 8.27
C LEU A 294 9.77 -0.74 8.84
N SER A 295 8.72 -1.19 8.16
CA SER A 295 7.35 -1.02 8.66
C SER A 295 7.08 -1.78 9.96
N ALA A 296 7.70 -2.94 10.15
CA ALA A 296 7.53 -3.75 11.34
C ALA A 296 8.35 -3.22 12.53
N ASN A 297 9.60 -2.80 12.28
CA ASN A 297 10.56 -2.49 13.35
C ASN A 297 10.88 -0.99 13.49
N GLY A 298 10.38 -0.15 12.59
CA GLY A 298 10.66 1.28 12.56
C GLY A 298 12.02 1.65 11.97
N PHE A 299 12.28 2.96 11.97
CA PHE A 299 13.57 3.55 11.59
C PHE A 299 14.60 3.65 12.73
N ALA A 300 14.24 3.19 13.93
CA ALA A 300 15.13 3.16 15.08
C ALA A 300 14.83 1.95 16.00
N PRO A 301 14.85 0.70 15.49
CA PRO A 301 14.58 -0.49 16.30
C PRO A 301 15.48 -0.54 17.53
N HIS A 302 14.91 -0.67 18.72
CA HIS A 302 15.64 -0.64 20.00
C HIS A 302 16.52 0.63 20.18
N GLY A 303 16.14 1.75 19.55
CA GLY A 303 16.92 2.99 19.53
C GLY A 303 18.14 2.97 18.60
N GLU A 304 18.32 1.91 17.82
CA GLU A 304 19.46 1.73 16.92
C GLU A 304 19.12 1.93 15.44
N PHE A 305 20.12 2.21 14.62
CA PHE A 305 19.90 2.35 13.18
C PHE A 305 19.54 1.01 12.54
N PRO A 306 18.55 0.96 11.62
CA PRO A 306 18.11 -0.27 10.96
C PRO A 306 19.05 -0.64 9.80
N ILE A 307 20.33 -0.88 10.09
CA ILE A 307 21.41 -1.06 9.10
C ILE A 307 21.06 -2.18 8.12
N ALA A 308 20.55 -3.31 8.61
CA ALA A 308 20.19 -4.46 7.77
C ALA A 308 19.09 -4.11 6.75
N ALA A 309 18.01 -3.47 7.21
CA ALA A 309 16.90 -3.08 6.34
C ALA A 309 17.30 -1.96 5.36
N ALA A 310 18.08 -0.97 5.81
CA ALA A 310 18.61 0.09 4.96
C ALA A 310 19.56 -0.47 3.88
N GLY A 311 20.48 -1.35 4.27
CA GLY A 311 21.40 -2.03 3.35
C GLY A 311 20.66 -2.90 2.33
N LEU A 312 19.65 -3.65 2.76
CA LEU A 312 18.81 -4.45 1.87
C LEU A 312 18.03 -3.58 0.89
N PHE A 313 17.49 -2.44 1.34
CA PHE A 313 16.80 -1.50 0.46
C PHE A 313 17.74 -0.90 -0.58
N VAL A 314 18.95 -0.48 -0.18
CA VAL A 314 19.96 0.06 -1.09
C VAL A 314 20.39 -1.01 -2.11
N ALA A 315 20.69 -2.23 -1.66
CA ALA A 315 21.03 -3.33 -2.55
C ALA A 315 19.90 -3.61 -3.54
N GLY A 316 18.66 -3.71 -3.07
CA GLY A 316 17.49 -3.90 -3.93
C GLY A 316 17.32 -2.78 -4.96
N ALA A 317 17.47 -1.53 -4.55
CA ALA A 317 17.39 -0.37 -5.43
C ALA A 317 18.51 -0.39 -6.49
N LEU A 318 19.73 -0.78 -6.14
CA LEU A 318 20.84 -0.91 -7.08
C LEU A 318 20.56 -2.01 -8.12
N LEU A 319 20.00 -3.16 -7.72
CA LEU A 319 19.62 -4.23 -8.65
C LEU A 319 18.54 -3.76 -9.63
N VAL A 320 17.52 -3.03 -9.15
CA VAL A 320 16.45 -2.45 -9.97
C VAL A 320 16.98 -1.38 -10.95
N ALA A 321 18.04 -0.68 -10.58
CA ALA A 321 18.64 0.37 -11.41
C ALA A 321 19.37 -0.17 -12.66
N VAL A 322 19.72 -1.46 -12.70
CA VAL A 322 20.46 -2.07 -13.80
C VAL A 322 19.56 -2.26 -15.03
N ARG A 323 19.98 -1.70 -16.18
CA ARG A 323 19.33 -1.89 -17.48
C ARG A 323 20.29 -2.50 -18.50
N PRO A 324 19.80 -3.32 -19.44
CA PRO A 324 20.64 -3.86 -20.50
C PRO A 324 21.10 -2.72 -21.44
N ALA A 325 22.39 -2.69 -21.77
CA ALA A 325 22.99 -1.64 -22.61
C ALA A 325 22.53 -1.70 -24.07
N GLN A 326 22.06 -2.87 -24.55
CA GLN A 326 21.47 -3.00 -25.87
C GLN A 326 19.94 -3.08 -25.79
N PRO A 327 19.20 -2.27 -26.57
CA PRO A 327 17.75 -2.35 -26.61
C PRO A 327 17.32 -3.72 -27.14
N VAL A 328 16.40 -4.37 -26.42
CA VAL A 328 15.73 -5.59 -26.89
C VAL A 328 14.99 -5.22 -28.18
N ARG A 329 15.48 -5.68 -29.34
CA ARG A 329 14.73 -5.54 -30.60
C ARG A 329 13.37 -6.22 -30.42
N PRO A 330 12.25 -5.52 -30.63
CA PRO A 330 10.95 -6.17 -30.59
C PRO A 330 10.94 -7.32 -31.61
N LYS A 331 10.50 -8.51 -31.20
CA LYS A 331 10.25 -9.61 -32.14
C LYS A 331 9.15 -9.14 -33.10
N THR A 332 9.53 -8.81 -34.34
CA THR A 332 8.58 -8.48 -35.39
C THR A 332 7.62 -9.67 -35.54
N PRO A 333 6.29 -9.46 -35.44
CA PRO A 333 5.35 -10.53 -35.70
C PRO A 333 5.59 -11.06 -37.12
N PRO A 334 5.49 -12.39 -37.38
CA PRO A 334 5.58 -12.89 -38.73
C PRO A 334 4.47 -12.23 -39.56
N THR A 335 4.88 -11.47 -40.58
CA THR A 335 3.97 -10.88 -41.57
C THR A 335 3.12 -11.99 -42.15
N ARG A 336 1.82 -11.96 -41.82
CA ARG A 336 0.80 -12.83 -42.42
C ARG A 336 0.79 -12.51 -43.91
N ARG A 337 1.52 -13.28 -44.72
CA ARG A 337 1.43 -13.21 -46.18
C ARG A 337 -0.02 -13.51 -46.54
N SER A 338 -0.72 -12.50 -47.05
CA SER A 338 -2.03 -12.64 -47.68
C SER A 338 -1.93 -13.68 -48.79
N ARG A 339 -2.44 -14.89 -48.53
CA ARG A 339 -2.83 -15.82 -49.60
C ARG A 339 -4.16 -15.32 -50.15
N THR A 340 -4.09 -14.50 -51.18
CA THR A 340 -5.19 -14.27 -52.12
C THR A 340 -4.66 -14.33 -53.54
N ARG A 341 -5.43 -15.05 -54.39
CA ARG A 341 -5.33 -15.25 -55.84
C ARG A 341 -4.44 -16.40 -56.31
N ARG A 342 -5.05 -17.55 -56.59
CA ARG A 342 -5.78 -17.84 -57.85
C ARG A 342 -6.88 -18.86 -57.57
#